data_AF-A0A923BIT1-F1
#
_entry.id   AF-A0A923BIT1-F1
#
_cell.length_a   1.000
_cell.length_b   1.000
_cell.length_c   1.000
_cell.angle_alpha   90.00
_cell.angle_beta   90.00
_cell.angle_gamma   90.00
#
_symmetry.space_group_name_H-M   'P 1'
#
loop_
_entity.id
_entity.type
_entity.pdbx_description
1 polymer ?
#
loop_
_entity_poly.entity_id
_entity_poly.type
_entity_poly.pdbx_seq_one_letter_code
_entity_poly.pdbx_strand_id
1 'polypeptide(L)'
;MLQFRIRTMITVTTALAVSAAIAGTYYRSVESEAARNKLLLAWAFLLVSAALCFGLRVREAWRRPEECEVRYIVYARGRRRRGKRSTFWSALSCVGLGMWIAAGSYGIVLSEEAPRRPTTFLPNVFRSPLGNVGIMGIWTSALIFSFVRRPMFVCEEGIPLGKKYVAPWKYIRHAEWQTDRPETLKLHRLDGDIYLDVPNEVRGEVEAFVRGKTLFIDDVVAVPPV
;
A
#
# COMPACT_ATOMS: atom_id res chain seq x y z
N MET A 1 -19.42 -4.40 6.80
CA MET A 1 -18.79 -5.45 5.98
C MET A 1 -17.62 -4.82 5.24
N LEU A 2 -16.40 -5.36 5.33
CA LEU A 2 -15.21 -4.80 4.70
C LEU A 2 -15.28 -5.09 3.19
N GLN A 3 -15.94 -4.22 2.41
CA GLN A 3 -15.97 -4.37 0.97
C GLN A 3 -14.58 -4.04 0.41
N PHE A 4 -13.82 -5.08 0.10
CA PHE A 4 -12.59 -4.93 -0.67
C PHE A 4 -12.96 -4.45 -2.06
N ARG A 5 -12.67 -3.17 -2.39
CA ARG A 5 -12.87 -2.67 -3.75
C ARG A 5 -12.08 -3.54 -4.74
N ILE A 6 -12.68 -3.81 -5.90
CA ILE A 6 -12.15 -4.61 -7.01
C ILE A 6 -10.67 -4.32 -7.29
N ARG A 7 -10.27 -3.04 -7.25
CA ARG A 7 -8.88 -2.63 -7.50
C ARG A 7 -7.86 -3.20 -6.49
N THR A 8 -8.21 -3.28 -5.21
CA THR A 8 -7.36 -3.89 -4.19
C THR A 8 -7.26 -5.40 -4.44
N MET A 9 -8.37 -6.04 -4.79
CA MET A 9 -8.41 -7.45 -5.15
C MET A 9 -7.53 -7.75 -6.37
N ILE A 10 -7.63 -6.94 -7.44
CA ILE A 10 -6.79 -7.05 -8.64
C ILE A 10 -5.31 -6.88 -8.29
N THR A 11 -4.96 -5.90 -7.45
CA THR A 11 -3.57 -5.65 -7.07
C THR A 11 -2.97 -6.84 -6.31
N VAL A 12 -3.71 -7.36 -5.32
CA VAL A 12 -3.27 -8.49 -4.50
C VAL A 12 -3.17 -9.77 -5.35
N THR A 13 -4.18 -10.05 -6.18
CA THR A 13 -4.19 -11.24 -7.06
C THR A 13 -3.08 -11.19 -8.10
N THR A 14 -2.81 -10.01 -8.68
CA THR A 14 -1.71 -9.84 -9.64
C THR A 14 -0.36 -10.06 -8.96
N ALA A 15 -0.16 -9.53 -7.76
CA ALA A 15 1.06 -9.75 -6.99
C ALA A 15 1.28 -11.26 -6.68
N LEU A 16 0.21 -11.97 -6.30
CA LEU A 16 0.25 -13.42 -6.07
C LEU A 16 0.53 -14.20 -7.36
N ALA A 17 -0.11 -13.83 -8.47
CA ALA A 17 0.10 -14.49 -9.77
C ALA A 17 1.55 -14.34 -10.26
N VAL A 18 2.12 -13.14 -10.17
CA VAL A 18 3.53 -12.90 -10.52
C VAL A 18 4.46 -13.70 -9.60
N SER A 19 4.17 -13.72 -8.30
CA SER A 19 4.96 -14.49 -7.32
C SER A 19 4.91 -15.99 -7.62
N ALA A 20 3.73 -16.52 -7.95
CA ALA A 20 3.54 -17.93 -8.32
C ALA A 20 4.25 -18.28 -9.64
N ALA A 21 4.23 -17.39 -10.63
CA ALA A 21 4.94 -17.59 -11.89
C ALA A 21 6.45 -17.68 -11.66
N ILE A 22 7.02 -16.76 -10.87
CA ILE A 22 8.45 -16.77 -10.53
C ILE A 22 8.78 -18.05 -9.75
N ALA A 23 8.05 -18.33 -8.67
CA ALA A 23 8.27 -19.53 -7.84
C ALA A 23 8.18 -20.82 -8.66
N GLY A 24 7.18 -20.92 -9.55
CA GLY A 24 6.96 -22.08 -10.40
C GLY A 24 8.08 -22.32 -11.40
N THR A 25 8.66 -21.27 -11.98
CA THR A 25 9.82 -21.40 -12.88
C THR A 25 11.04 -21.96 -12.17
N TYR A 26 11.39 -21.44 -10.98
CA TYR A 26 12.51 -21.95 -10.20
C TYR A 26 12.25 -23.35 -9.63
N TYR A 27 11.02 -23.66 -9.21
CA TYR A 27 10.69 -24.99 -8.71
C TYR A 27 10.89 -26.09 -9.77
N ARG A 28 10.52 -25.79 -11.02
CA ARG A 28 10.67 -26.73 -12.14
C ARG A 28 12.11 -26.89 -12.60
N SER A 29 12.97 -25.89 -12.41
CA SER A 29 14.37 -25.94 -12.86
C SER A 29 15.30 -26.71 -11.93
N VAL A 30 14.84 -27.11 -10.73
CA VAL A 30 15.65 -27.81 -9.74
C VAL A 30 15.41 -29.30 -9.84
N GLU A 31 16.47 -30.10 -9.96
CA GLU A 31 16.37 -31.57 -10.02
C GLU A 31 16.39 -32.22 -8.63
N SER A 32 17.14 -31.65 -7.67
CA SER A 32 17.23 -32.16 -6.29
C SER A 32 15.94 -31.94 -5.49
N GLU A 33 15.42 -33.02 -4.90
CA GLU A 33 14.25 -32.98 -4.01
C GLU A 33 14.52 -32.15 -2.74
N ALA A 34 15.74 -32.23 -2.19
CA ALA A 34 16.15 -31.45 -1.02
C ALA A 34 16.17 -29.95 -1.31
N ALA A 35 16.68 -29.55 -2.48
CA ALA A 35 16.68 -28.17 -2.93
C ALA A 35 15.26 -27.66 -3.24
N ARG A 36 14.39 -28.49 -3.83
CA ARG A 36 12.96 -28.17 -4.04
C ARG A 36 12.24 -27.89 -2.71
N ASN A 37 12.43 -28.75 -1.71
CA ASN A 37 11.80 -28.57 -0.40
C ASN A 37 12.28 -27.29 0.31
N LYS A 38 13.57 -26.96 0.23
CA LYS A 38 14.12 -25.70 0.76
C LYS A 38 13.56 -24.47 0.05
N LEU A 39 13.43 -24.53 -1.27
CA LEU A 39 12.83 -23.47 -2.06
C LEU A 39 11.35 -23.26 -1.68
N LEU A 40 10.57 -24.33 -1.55
CA LEU A 40 9.19 -24.28 -1.08
C LEU A 40 9.08 -23.64 0.30
N LEU A 41 9.92 -24.05 1.25
CA LEU A 41 9.94 -23.47 2.61
C LEU A 41 10.29 -21.98 2.58
N ALA A 42 11.25 -21.57 1.76
CA ALA A 42 11.62 -20.16 1.61
C ALA A 42 10.46 -19.33 1.03
N TRP A 43 9.81 -19.79 -0.04
CA TRP A 43 8.67 -19.10 -0.62
C TRP A 43 7.46 -19.07 0.31
N ALA A 44 7.18 -20.16 1.04
CA ALA A 44 6.14 -20.19 2.05
C ALA A 44 6.42 -19.17 3.15
N PHE A 45 7.65 -19.08 3.65
CA PHE A 45 8.03 -18.09 4.66
C PHE A 45 7.93 -16.65 4.14
N LEU A 46 8.30 -16.40 2.88
CA LEU A 46 8.13 -15.09 2.23
C LEU A 46 6.66 -14.69 2.17
N LEU A 47 5.79 -15.60 1.72
CA LEU A 47 4.36 -15.34 1.57
C LEU A 47 3.69 -15.15 2.94
N VAL A 48 4.02 -15.98 3.92
CA VAL A 48 3.48 -15.87 5.29
C VAL A 48 3.91 -14.56 5.93
N SER A 49 5.19 -14.20 5.86
CA SER A 49 5.68 -12.93 6.40
C SER A 49 5.08 -11.73 5.68
N ALA A 50 4.98 -11.76 4.35
CA ALA A 50 4.32 -10.71 3.58
C ALA A 50 2.84 -10.56 3.95
N ALA A 51 2.11 -11.68 4.06
CA ALA A 51 0.69 -11.70 4.44
C ALA A 51 0.47 -11.20 5.87
N LEU A 52 1.29 -11.65 6.83
CA LEU A 52 1.20 -11.23 8.22
C LEU A 52 1.49 -9.73 8.37
N CYS A 53 2.56 -9.23 7.75
CA CYS A 53 2.88 -7.81 7.76
C CYS A 53 1.82 -6.97 7.05
N PHE A 54 1.27 -7.45 5.92
CA PHE A 54 0.17 -6.78 5.23
C PHE A 54 -1.09 -6.73 6.12
N GLY A 55 -1.46 -7.85 6.73
CA GLY A 55 -2.60 -7.95 7.64
C GLY A 55 -2.45 -7.03 8.86
N LEU A 56 -1.26 -6.96 9.46
CA LEU A 56 -0.97 -6.03 10.55
C LEU A 56 -1.11 -4.56 10.11
N ARG A 57 -0.58 -4.20 8.94
CA ARG A 57 -0.71 -2.83 8.39
C ARG A 57 -2.15 -2.48 8.04
N VAL A 58 -2.92 -3.42 7.49
CA VAL A 58 -4.34 -3.24 7.23
C VAL A 58 -5.08 -3.07 8.56
N ARG A 59 -4.87 -3.96 9.53
CA ARG A 59 -5.47 -3.84 10.86
C ARG A 59 -5.14 -2.49 11.51
N GLU A 60 -3.91 -2.04 11.40
CA GLU A 60 -3.47 -0.75 11.93
C GLU A 60 -4.13 0.43 11.21
N ALA A 61 -4.25 0.37 9.88
CA ALA A 61 -4.93 1.41 9.10
C ALA A 61 -6.44 1.46 9.35
N TRP A 62 -7.06 0.33 9.66
CA TRP A 62 -8.47 0.21 10.00
C TRP A 62 -8.77 0.40 11.49
N ARG A 63 -7.73 0.58 12.32
CA ARG A 63 -7.92 0.84 13.75
C ARG A 63 -8.56 2.21 13.89
N ARG A 64 -9.78 2.23 14.44
CA ARG A 64 -10.53 3.47 14.67
C ARG A 64 -9.77 4.36 15.65
N PRO A 65 -9.82 5.70 15.50
CA PRO A 65 -9.40 6.61 16.56
C PRO A 65 -10.34 6.37 17.75
N GLU A 66 -9.77 6.07 18.93
CA GLU A 66 -10.56 5.74 20.14
C GLU A 66 -11.32 6.97 20.68
N GLU A 67 -10.91 8.19 20.30
CA GLU A 67 -11.42 9.45 20.87
C GLU A 67 -12.39 10.21 19.94
N CYS A 68 -12.61 9.78 18.69
CA CYS A 68 -13.40 10.54 17.73
C CYS A 68 -14.66 9.80 17.29
N GLU A 69 -15.83 10.47 17.36
CA GLU A 69 -17.08 9.94 16.79
C GLU A 69 -16.98 9.91 15.26
N VAL A 70 -16.84 8.70 14.70
CA VAL A 70 -16.73 8.47 13.24
C VAL A 70 -18.11 8.51 12.62
N ARG A 71 -18.35 9.47 11.72
CA ARG A 71 -19.59 9.56 10.93
C ARG A 71 -19.49 8.81 9.62
N TYR A 72 -18.40 9.03 8.88
CA TYR A 72 -18.20 8.43 7.56
C TYR A 72 -16.82 7.80 7.42
N ILE A 73 -16.76 6.72 6.65
CA ILE A 73 -15.50 6.07 6.24
C ILE A 73 -15.31 6.37 4.75
N VAL A 74 -14.28 7.14 4.45
CA VAL A 74 -13.87 7.49 3.08
C VAL A 74 -12.47 6.94 2.82
N TYR A 75 -11.90 7.15 1.63
CA TYR A 75 -10.56 6.66 1.32
C TYR A 75 -9.60 7.80 1.08
N ALA A 76 -8.37 7.70 1.60
CA ALA A 76 -7.32 8.62 1.22
C ALA A 76 -7.03 8.46 -0.27
N ARG A 77 -7.17 9.54 -1.04
CA ARG A 77 -6.58 9.60 -2.36
C ARG A 77 -5.11 9.92 -2.15
N GLY A 78 -4.24 8.95 -2.46
CA GLY A 78 -2.78 9.15 -2.37
C GLY A 78 -2.40 10.48 -2.99
N ARG A 79 -1.63 11.31 -2.25
CA ARG A 79 -1.29 12.71 -2.60
C ARG A 79 -1.14 12.86 -4.12
N ARG A 80 -1.83 13.86 -4.70
CA ARG A 80 -1.66 14.28 -6.11
C ARG A 80 -0.19 14.57 -6.47
N ARG A 81 0.68 14.76 -5.46
CA ARG A 81 2.15 14.83 -5.54
C ARG A 81 2.90 13.49 -5.32
N ARG A 82 2.32 12.32 -5.64
CA ARG A 82 3.17 11.24 -6.18
C ARG A 82 3.61 11.69 -7.57
N GLY A 83 4.56 12.63 -7.62
CA GLY A 83 5.15 13.07 -8.88
C GLY A 83 5.80 11.89 -9.60
N LYS A 84 6.22 12.09 -10.86
CA LYS A 84 6.96 11.07 -11.66
C LYS A 84 8.02 10.33 -10.83
N ARG A 85 8.68 11.04 -9.91
CA ARG A 85 9.66 10.51 -8.95
C ARG A 85 9.10 9.40 -8.03
N SER A 86 7.90 9.53 -7.48
CA SER A 86 7.33 8.48 -6.61
C SER A 86 6.95 7.24 -7.41
N THR A 87 6.42 7.39 -8.62
CA THR A 87 6.10 6.25 -9.49
C THR A 87 7.38 5.54 -9.93
N PHE A 88 8.41 6.33 -10.28
CA PHE A 88 9.74 5.81 -10.60
C PHE A 88 10.35 5.03 -9.43
N TRP A 89 10.32 5.58 -8.21
CA TRP A 89 10.80 4.86 -7.02
C TRP A 89 10.02 3.58 -6.75
N SER A 90 8.69 3.60 -6.90
CA SER A 90 7.89 2.38 -6.77
C SER A 90 8.26 1.33 -7.81
N ALA A 91 8.44 1.73 -9.08
CA ALA A 91 8.89 0.83 -10.15
C ALA A 91 10.30 0.27 -9.87
N LEU A 92 11.23 1.12 -9.44
CA LEU A 92 12.58 0.72 -9.06
C LEU A 92 12.57 -0.26 -7.87
N SER A 93 11.71 -0.03 -6.87
CA SER A 93 11.49 -0.96 -5.78
C SER A 93 10.90 -2.29 -6.25
N CYS A 94 9.96 -2.29 -7.19
CA CYS A 94 9.44 -3.53 -7.79
C CYS A 94 10.56 -4.33 -8.48
N VAL A 95 11.38 -3.67 -9.30
CA VAL A 95 12.49 -4.32 -10.00
C VAL A 95 13.54 -4.83 -9.02
N GLY A 96 13.95 -4.01 -8.07
CA GLY A 96 14.93 -4.40 -7.04
C GLY A 96 14.45 -5.58 -6.20
N LEU A 97 13.17 -5.59 -5.81
CA LEU A 97 12.56 -6.70 -5.06
C LEU A 97 12.47 -7.96 -5.90
N GLY A 98 12.09 -7.86 -7.18
CA GLY A 98 12.08 -8.98 -8.12
C GLY A 98 13.47 -9.59 -8.33
N MET A 99 14.49 -8.75 -8.55
CA MET A 99 15.89 -9.20 -8.66
C MET A 99 16.37 -9.85 -7.37
N TRP A 100 15.99 -9.33 -6.21
CA TRP A 100 16.42 -9.89 -4.92
C TRP A 100 15.81 -11.26 -4.65
N ILE A 101 14.53 -11.44 -4.98
CA ILE A 101 13.84 -12.75 -4.90
C ILE A 101 14.48 -13.74 -5.89
N ALA A 102 14.79 -13.30 -7.11
CA ALA A 102 15.46 -14.12 -8.13
C ALA A 102 16.86 -14.57 -7.67
N ALA A 103 17.68 -13.64 -7.18
CA ALA A 103 19.03 -13.93 -6.67
C ALA A 103 18.99 -14.84 -5.44
N GLY A 104 18.03 -14.63 -4.53
CA GLY A 104 17.83 -15.49 -3.36
C GLY A 104 17.40 -16.91 -3.75
N SER A 105 16.50 -17.04 -4.72
CA SER A 105 16.07 -18.34 -5.25
C SER A 105 17.23 -19.09 -5.91
N TYR A 106 18.01 -18.39 -6.73
CA TYR A 106 19.19 -18.97 -7.40
C TYR A 106 20.29 -19.37 -6.41
N GLY A 107 20.51 -18.58 -5.36
CA GLY A 107 21.48 -18.89 -4.31
C GLY A 107 21.15 -20.18 -3.54
N ILE A 108 19.86 -20.47 -3.32
CA ILE A 108 19.43 -21.73 -2.68
C ILE A 108 19.77 -22.93 -3.58
N VAL A 109 19.49 -22.82 -4.87
CA VAL A 109 19.78 -23.89 -5.85
C VAL A 109 21.27 -24.18 -5.95
N LEU A 110 22.09 -23.14 -6.14
CA LEU A 110 23.55 -23.30 -6.23
C LEU A 110 24.20 -23.84 -4.96
N SER A 111 23.66 -23.52 -3.78
CA SER A 111 24.20 -24.00 -2.50
C SER A 111 24.07 -25.51 -2.30
N GLU A 112 23.16 -26.15 -3.02
CA GLU A 112 22.93 -27.60 -3.00
C GLU A 112 23.70 -28.34 -4.10
N GLU A 113 23.85 -27.71 -5.27
CA GLU A 113 24.54 -28.32 -6.43
C GLU A 113 26.07 -28.19 -6.38
N ALA A 114 26.60 -27.22 -5.61
CA ALA A 114 28.04 -27.03 -5.52
C ALA A 114 28.72 -28.06 -4.58
N PRO A 115 29.74 -28.81 -5.03
CA PRO A 115 30.53 -29.66 -4.15
C PRO A 115 31.25 -28.79 -3.12
N ARG A 116 31.15 -29.15 -1.83
CA ARG A 116 31.73 -28.46 -0.65
C ARG A 116 33.14 -27.90 -0.93
N ARG A 117 33.23 -26.68 -1.44
CA ARG A 117 34.45 -25.87 -1.43
C ARG A 117 34.21 -24.67 -0.52
N PRO A 118 35.18 -24.31 0.34
CA PRO A 118 35.07 -23.15 1.19
C PRO A 118 35.31 -21.91 0.33
N THR A 119 34.27 -21.40 -0.33
CA THR A 119 34.37 -20.18 -1.14
C THR A 119 34.27 -18.94 -0.25
N THR A 120 35.42 -18.30 -0.07
CA THR A 120 35.69 -17.09 0.73
C THR A 120 35.30 -15.77 0.06
N PHE A 121 34.51 -15.74 -1.01
CA PHE A 121 34.46 -14.54 -1.88
C PHE A 121 33.11 -13.85 -2.13
N LEU A 122 32.03 -14.24 -1.45
CA LEU A 122 30.81 -13.42 -1.38
C LEU A 122 30.35 -13.31 0.08
N PRO A 123 30.02 -12.10 0.56
CA PRO A 123 29.96 -11.83 1.98
C PRO A 123 28.81 -12.61 2.62
N ASN A 124 29.02 -12.96 3.89
CA ASN A 124 28.12 -13.60 4.87
C ASN A 124 26.71 -12.96 5.02
N VAL A 125 26.26 -12.12 4.09
CA VAL A 125 24.95 -11.47 4.05
C VAL A 125 23.83 -12.50 3.85
N PHE A 126 24.11 -13.70 3.34
CA PHE A 126 23.15 -14.79 3.13
C PHE A 126 23.06 -15.82 4.27
N ARG A 127 23.77 -15.64 5.38
CA ARG A 127 24.00 -16.71 6.36
C ARG A 127 22.78 -17.14 7.18
N SER A 128 21.66 -16.42 7.13
CA SER A 128 20.35 -16.97 7.53
C SER A 128 19.36 -16.82 6.36
N PRO A 129 19.11 -17.89 5.57
CA PRO A 129 18.12 -17.84 4.50
C PRO A 129 16.75 -17.40 5.03
N LEU A 130 16.40 -17.77 6.27
CA LEU A 130 15.18 -17.32 6.94
C LEU A 130 15.14 -15.81 7.24
N GLY A 131 16.25 -15.19 7.66
CA GLY A 131 16.28 -13.76 8.00
C GLY A 131 16.08 -12.86 6.79
N ASN A 132 16.76 -13.17 5.68
CA ASN A 132 16.63 -12.40 4.43
C ASN A 132 15.26 -12.57 3.79
N VAL A 133 14.72 -13.79 3.78
CA VAL A 133 13.38 -14.06 3.24
C VAL A 133 12.30 -13.31 4.04
N GLY A 134 12.47 -13.18 5.37
CA GLY A 134 11.60 -12.36 6.20
C GLY A 134 11.65 -10.87 5.83
N ILE A 135 12.85 -10.31 5.60
CA ILE A 135 13.03 -8.92 5.16
C ILE A 135 12.37 -8.70 3.79
N MET A 136 12.53 -9.65 2.85
CA MET A 136 11.86 -9.61 1.54
C MET A 136 10.35 -9.60 1.69
N GLY A 137 9.79 -10.43 2.57
CA GLY A 137 8.35 -10.45 2.86
C GLY A 137 7.84 -9.13 3.43
N ILE A 138 8.58 -8.54 4.39
CA ILE A 138 8.26 -7.21 4.94
C ILE A 138 8.26 -6.15 3.83
N TRP A 139 9.27 -6.14 2.97
CA TRP A 139 9.38 -5.16 1.88
C TRP A 139 8.29 -5.34 0.81
N THR A 140 7.96 -6.59 0.49
CA THR A 140 6.85 -6.96 -0.41
C THR A 140 5.53 -6.47 0.16
N SER A 141 5.28 -6.69 1.46
CA SER A 141 4.07 -6.19 2.13
C SER A 141 3.97 -4.66 2.07
N ALA A 142 5.10 -3.97 2.21
CA ALA A 142 5.15 -2.52 2.17
C ALA A 142 4.82 -1.97 0.78
N LEU A 143 5.33 -2.63 -0.25
CA LEU A 143 5.07 -2.32 -1.65
C LEU A 143 3.58 -2.53 -1.97
N ILE A 144 3.01 -3.70 -1.65
CA ILE A 144 1.60 -4.01 -1.87
C ILE A 144 0.72 -2.98 -1.14
N PHE A 145 0.99 -2.73 0.13
CA PHE A 145 0.24 -1.75 0.93
C PHE A 145 0.34 -0.32 0.37
N SER A 146 1.41 0.02 -0.35
CA SER A 146 1.56 1.33 -1.00
C SER A 146 0.61 1.54 -2.19
N PHE A 147 0.04 0.46 -2.75
CA PHE A 147 -0.95 0.47 -3.81
C PHE A 147 -2.38 0.33 -3.28
N VAL A 148 -2.56 -0.22 -2.07
CA VAL A 148 -3.86 -0.29 -1.40
C VAL A 148 -4.26 1.09 -0.90
N ARG A 149 -5.52 1.46 -1.15
CA ARG A 149 -6.08 2.71 -0.62
C ARG A 149 -6.20 2.63 0.89
N ARG A 150 -5.75 3.67 1.59
CA ARG A 150 -5.89 3.75 3.05
C ARG A 150 -7.28 4.27 3.38
N PRO A 151 -8.03 3.64 4.30
CA PRO A 151 -9.25 4.23 4.81
C PRO A 151 -8.91 5.52 5.56
N MET A 152 -9.82 6.49 5.48
CA MET A 152 -9.80 7.75 6.22
C MET A 152 -11.14 7.88 6.92
N PHE A 153 -11.10 8.36 8.15
CA PHE A 153 -12.30 8.55 8.95
C PHE A 153 -12.66 10.03 8.91
N VAL A 154 -13.94 10.32 8.67
CA VAL A 154 -14.50 11.67 8.80
C VAL A 154 -15.22 11.69 10.14
N CYS A 155 -14.71 12.50 11.06
CA CYS A 155 -15.20 12.59 12.42
C CYS A 155 -15.83 13.96 12.72
N GLU A 156 -16.61 14.03 13.79
CA GLU A 156 -17.24 15.28 14.26
C GLU A 156 -16.24 16.40 14.54
N GLU A 157 -15.09 16.05 15.11
CA GLU A 157 -14.06 17.00 15.53
C GLU A 157 -13.11 17.38 14.38
N GLY A 158 -12.96 16.50 13.39
CA GLY A 158 -12.02 16.68 12.29
C GLY A 158 -11.68 15.39 11.56
N ILE A 159 -10.50 15.38 10.93
CA ILE A 159 -10.01 14.24 10.14
C ILE A 159 -8.71 13.71 10.75
N PRO A 160 -8.70 12.50 11.35
CA PRO A 160 -7.48 11.84 11.78
C PRO A 160 -6.56 11.56 10.59
N LEU A 161 -5.38 12.18 10.55
CA LEU A 161 -4.34 11.88 9.56
C LEU A 161 -3.34 10.82 10.07
N GLY A 162 -3.37 10.51 11.37
CA GLY A 162 -2.53 9.50 12.00
C GLY A 162 -2.98 9.21 13.43
N LYS A 163 -2.26 8.32 14.12
CA LYS A 163 -2.64 7.83 15.46
C LYS A 163 -2.84 8.92 16.52
N LYS A 164 -2.10 10.02 16.43
CA LYS A 164 -2.10 11.11 17.43
C LYS A 164 -2.40 12.49 16.83
N TYR A 165 -2.73 12.53 15.55
CA TYR A 165 -2.92 13.79 14.85
C TYR A 165 -4.28 13.80 14.15
N VAL A 166 -5.16 14.63 14.70
CA VAL A 166 -6.45 14.99 14.11
C VAL A 166 -6.29 16.36 13.48
N ALA A 167 -6.70 16.51 12.23
CA ALA A 167 -6.86 17.80 11.58
C ALA A 167 -8.24 18.35 11.94
N PRO A 168 -8.38 19.24 12.94
CA PRO A 168 -9.68 19.76 13.34
C PRO A 168 -10.28 20.64 12.23
N TRP A 169 -11.61 20.69 12.17
CA TRP A 169 -12.34 21.46 11.16
C TRP A 169 -11.93 22.94 11.13
N LYS A 170 -11.58 23.54 12.29
CA LYS A 170 -11.09 24.92 12.38
C LYS A 170 -9.84 25.23 11.55
N TYR A 171 -9.04 24.22 11.21
CA TYR A 171 -7.86 24.39 10.35
C TYR A 171 -8.14 24.10 8.88
N ILE A 172 -9.35 23.65 8.54
CA ILE A 172 -9.80 23.43 7.18
C ILE A 172 -10.50 24.70 6.72
N ARG A 173 -9.87 25.41 5.78
CA ARG A 173 -10.32 26.72 5.30
C ARG A 173 -11.57 26.60 4.44
N HIS A 174 -11.56 25.62 3.54
CA HIS A 174 -12.69 25.31 2.69
C HIS A 174 -12.59 23.89 2.14
N ALA A 175 -13.71 23.41 1.63
CA ALA A 175 -13.85 22.16 0.90
C ALA A 175 -14.31 22.45 -0.53
N GLU A 176 -13.79 21.70 -1.50
CA GLU A 176 -14.23 21.76 -2.90
C GLU A 176 -14.27 20.35 -3.50
N TRP A 177 -15.23 20.11 -4.38
CA TRP A 177 -15.18 18.93 -5.26
C TRP A 177 -14.19 19.20 -6.39
N GLN A 178 -13.38 18.21 -6.76
CA GLN A 178 -12.53 18.35 -7.95
C GLN A 178 -13.37 18.28 -9.23
N THR A 179 -13.28 19.33 -10.05
CA THR A 179 -13.86 19.39 -11.41
C THR A 179 -13.39 18.23 -12.29
N ASP A 180 -12.08 17.97 -12.32
CA ASP A 180 -11.49 16.87 -13.10
C ASP A 180 -11.96 15.47 -12.63
N ARG A 181 -12.41 15.35 -11.38
CA ARG A 181 -12.62 14.07 -10.68
C ARG A 181 -13.75 14.18 -9.66
N PRO A 182 -15.00 13.93 -10.07
CA PRO A 182 -16.18 14.22 -9.24
C PRO A 182 -16.28 13.38 -7.95
N GLU A 183 -15.55 12.26 -7.88
CA GLU A 183 -15.51 11.40 -6.68
C GLU A 183 -14.54 11.91 -5.60
N THR A 184 -13.83 13.02 -5.84
CA THR A 184 -12.78 13.51 -4.94
C THR A 184 -13.12 14.82 -4.29
N LEU A 185 -13.24 14.75 -2.97
CA LEU A 185 -13.35 15.91 -2.10
C LEU A 185 -11.95 16.38 -1.71
N LYS A 186 -11.64 17.63 -1.98
CA LYS A 186 -10.41 18.29 -1.59
C LYS A 186 -10.69 19.22 -0.43
N LEU A 187 -9.92 19.05 0.64
CA LEU A 187 -10.02 19.86 1.84
C LEU A 187 -8.76 20.70 1.95
N HIS A 188 -8.94 22.01 1.91
CA HIS A 188 -7.86 22.97 1.88
C HIS A 188 -7.42 23.35 3.29
N ARG A 189 -6.11 23.25 3.52
CA ARG A 189 -5.48 23.54 4.80
C ARG A 189 -4.16 24.24 4.59
N LEU A 190 -3.75 25.05 5.57
CA LEU A 190 -2.46 25.76 5.57
C LEU A 190 -1.27 24.83 5.37
N ASP A 191 -1.25 23.70 6.09
CA ASP A 191 -0.16 22.72 6.05
C ASP A 191 -0.30 21.69 4.92
N GLY A 192 -1.09 22.03 3.90
CA GLY A 192 -1.33 21.24 2.70
C GLY A 192 -2.65 20.51 2.67
N ASP A 193 -3.14 20.31 1.45
CA ASP A 193 -4.47 19.79 1.15
C ASP A 193 -4.60 18.30 1.45
N ILE A 194 -5.82 17.92 1.85
CA ILE A 194 -6.24 16.54 2.04
C ILE A 194 -7.16 16.16 0.89
N TYR A 195 -6.91 15.01 0.27
CA TYR A 195 -7.73 14.51 -0.84
C TYR A 195 -8.42 13.23 -0.39
N LEU A 196 -9.75 13.26 -0.38
CA LEU A 196 -10.61 12.15 0.01
C LEU A 196 -11.32 11.63 -1.23
N ASP A 197 -11.27 10.33 -1.42
CA ASP A 197 -12.05 9.61 -2.43
C ASP A 197 -13.34 9.13 -1.75
N VAL A 198 -14.46 9.74 -2.14
CA VAL A 198 -15.77 9.54 -1.54
C VAL A 198 -16.61 8.70 -2.51
N PRO A 199 -17.14 7.54 -2.08
CA PRO A 199 -18.04 6.76 -2.92
C PRO A 199 -19.27 7.57 -3.32
N ASN A 200 -19.73 7.42 -4.57
CA ASN A 200 -20.87 8.19 -5.09
C ASN A 200 -22.15 7.95 -4.26
N GLU A 201 -22.30 6.78 -3.65
CA GLU A 201 -23.48 6.46 -2.81
C GLU A 201 -23.61 7.38 -1.59
N VAL A 202 -22.49 7.80 -0.99
CA VAL A 202 -22.45 8.62 0.23
C VAL A 202 -22.06 10.07 -0.05
N ARG A 203 -21.97 10.45 -1.32
CA ARG A 203 -21.46 11.77 -1.74
C ARG A 203 -22.26 12.92 -1.14
N GLY A 204 -23.59 12.88 -1.29
CA GLY A 204 -24.48 13.93 -0.79
C GLY A 204 -24.46 14.04 0.74
N GLU A 205 -24.40 12.91 1.44
CA GLU A 205 -24.33 12.87 2.90
C GLU A 205 -23.02 13.46 3.43
N VAL A 206 -21.89 13.05 2.85
CA VAL A 206 -20.58 13.58 3.22
C VAL A 206 -20.49 15.07 2.90
N GLU A 207 -21.04 15.51 1.77
CA GLU A 207 -21.09 16.91 1.40
C GLU A 207 -21.92 17.74 2.38
N ALA A 208 -23.15 17.30 2.69
CA ALA A 208 -24.02 17.99 3.65
C ALA A 208 -23.35 18.09 5.03
N PHE A 209 -22.68 17.02 5.47
CA PHE A 209 -21.91 17.03 6.70
C PHE A 209 -20.76 18.04 6.67
N VAL A 210 -19.96 18.04 5.59
CA VAL A 210 -18.81 18.95 5.46
C VAL A 210 -19.25 20.41 5.32
N ARG A 211 -20.34 20.70 4.59
CA ARG A 211 -20.97 22.02 4.51
C ARG A 211 -21.40 22.53 5.89
N GLY A 212 -21.83 21.63 6.79
CA GLY A 212 -22.14 21.97 8.18
C GLY A 212 -20.93 22.29 9.05
N LYS A 213 -19.70 21.98 8.61
CA LYS A 213 -18.46 22.11 9.39
C LYS A 213 -17.48 23.16 8.86
N THR A 214 -17.46 23.41 7.55
CA THR A 214 -16.52 24.34 6.90
C THR A 214 -17.17 24.98 5.68
N LEU A 215 -16.54 26.04 5.16
CA LEU A 215 -16.96 26.69 3.93
C LEU A 215 -16.84 25.73 2.75
N PHE A 216 -17.88 25.63 1.95
CA PHE A 216 -17.90 24.80 0.75
C PHE A 216 -17.89 25.72 -0.47
N ILE A 217 -16.88 25.58 -1.33
CA ILE A 217 -16.82 26.32 -2.59
C ILE A 217 -17.56 25.48 -3.63
N ASP A 218 -18.78 25.91 -3.93
CA ASP A 218 -19.47 25.50 -5.14
C ASP A 218 -18.78 26.20 -6.31
N ASP A 219 -18.42 25.44 -7.36
CA ASP A 219 -17.63 25.93 -8.50
C ASP A 219 -18.01 27.37 -8.89
N VAL A 220 -17.01 28.25 -8.91
CA VAL A 220 -17.14 29.65 -9.29
C VAL A 220 -17.82 29.72 -10.65
N VAL A 221 -19.02 30.31 -10.66
CA VAL A 221 -19.76 30.68 -11.87
C VAL A 221 -18.79 31.31 -12.85
N ALA A 222 -18.64 30.71 -14.04
CA ALA A 222 -17.92 31.31 -15.15
C ALA A 222 -18.58 32.66 -15.45
N VAL A 223 -17.95 33.76 -15.00
CA VAL A 223 -18.33 35.10 -15.43
C VAL A 223 -18.01 35.16 -16.93
N PRO A 224 -19.00 35.35 -17.82
CA PRO A 224 -18.71 35.49 -19.25
C PRO A 224 -17.87 36.76 -19.46
N PRO A 225 -16.92 36.77 -20.41
CA PRO A 225 -16.22 37.99 -20.78
C PRO A 225 -17.25 38.99 -21.34
N VAL A 226 -17.18 40.22 -20.83
CA VAL A 226 -17.94 41.39 -21.30
C VAL A 226 -17.52 41.75 -22.71
#